data_AF-A0A440FHX0-F1
#
_entry.id   AF-A0A440FHX0-F1
#
_cell.length_a   1.000
_cell.length_b   1.000
_cell.length_c   1.000
_cell.angle_alpha   90.00
_cell.angle_beta   90.00
_cell.angle_gamma   90.00
#
_symmetry.space_group_name_H-M   'P 1'
#
loop_
_entity.id
_entity.type
_entity.pdbx_description
1 polymer ?
#
loop_
_entity_poly.entity_id
_entity_poly.type
_entity_poly.pdbx_seq_one_letter_code
_entity_poly.pdbx_strand_id
1 'polypeptide(L)'
;MALAAGSTTRLWTLVAREFWRKTRRRLRAGPIYRWRYSGRTPERVLIAPPDLRLADPQIALEIYYGRYPLSGHMVETGGKSPFQIDVPNRGWQKSLHGFRWLRHMRAAGTDLAAANARALVSDWIAMHSNQIAGVAWEPGTTAKRVIAWLQHSSVVLQGAEFPFYRAFLKSLAMQIRYLRSMAREMPDGKDRLRARIALAFAALSLPAAPSTLRSATRNLAEELDHQILPDGGHISRNPISVLELLADLLPLRQTYANQAETPPPALINAIDRMLPALRFFRHQDGSLARFNGMGATIHDRIATILRHDDTVGSPLLHAPHSGYERLSMGGVTVIADTGPPPPVDVSNAAHAGCLAFELSSGRQHFIVNAGIDTYGDAEFRPLARATAAHSTATINDTSSARFSHSLRVSDLLGSPLIGGPQHVPCTRIDQKGVHGFVARHDGYAARFGLLHERELTLTDNGNLLAGRDRFQRPGGGALRDNGRDFVTVRFHIHPDISLLQDEHDRLTLAAAQGDSWTFTCAEVLPQIEESIYFAGLGGPRRSRQIVLAFKASEIAEVHWQLTRTDIAGRLENN
;
A
#
# COMPACT_ATOMS: atom_id res chain seq x y z
N MET A 1 33.67 -1.58 -12.39
CA MET A 1 32.96 -1.68 -13.69
C MET A 1 32.12 -2.96 -13.85
N ALA A 2 32.51 -4.12 -13.31
CA ALA A 2 31.75 -5.37 -13.45
C ALA A 2 30.33 -5.39 -12.81
N LEU A 3 30.09 -4.65 -11.72
CA LEU A 3 28.77 -4.59 -11.05
C LEU A 3 27.79 -3.59 -11.72
N ALA A 4 28.32 -2.53 -12.35
CA ALA A 4 27.53 -1.69 -13.23
C ALA A 4 27.02 -2.52 -14.41
N ALA A 5 27.89 -3.35 -15.00
CA ALA A 5 27.51 -4.29 -16.04
C ALA A 5 26.41 -5.29 -15.58
N GLY A 6 26.54 -5.91 -14.40
CA GLY A 6 25.56 -6.87 -13.87
C GLY A 6 24.18 -6.27 -13.52
N SER A 7 24.15 -5.04 -12.99
CA SER A 7 22.89 -4.32 -12.75
C SER A 7 22.25 -3.84 -14.06
N THR A 8 23.04 -3.46 -15.06
CA THR A 8 22.52 -3.12 -16.40
C THR A 8 21.96 -4.34 -17.13
N THR A 9 22.59 -5.51 -17.09
CA THR A 9 22.03 -6.73 -17.71
C THR A 9 20.72 -7.15 -17.05
N ARG A 10 20.63 -7.12 -15.71
CA ARG A 10 19.37 -7.39 -15.00
C ARG A 10 18.28 -6.36 -15.34
N LEU A 11 18.63 -5.08 -15.47
CA LEU A 11 17.68 -4.06 -15.90
C LEU A 11 17.20 -4.32 -17.34
N TRP A 12 18.10 -4.65 -18.27
CA TRP A 12 17.76 -4.93 -19.66
C TRP A 12 16.91 -6.20 -19.82
N THR A 13 17.13 -7.24 -19.01
CA THR A 13 16.27 -8.43 -19.03
C THR A 13 14.86 -8.12 -18.50
N LEU A 14 14.74 -7.28 -17.46
CA LEU A 14 13.46 -6.80 -16.96
C LEU A 14 12.74 -5.93 -18.01
N VAL A 15 13.46 -5.01 -18.65
CA VAL A 15 12.95 -4.16 -19.74
C VAL A 15 12.47 -5.03 -20.90
N ALA A 16 13.27 -6.00 -21.35
CA ALA A 16 12.90 -6.91 -22.44
C ALA A 16 11.67 -7.76 -22.08
N ARG A 17 11.60 -8.28 -20.84
CA ARG A 17 10.47 -9.06 -20.37
C ARG A 17 9.19 -8.23 -20.31
N GLU A 18 9.25 -7.02 -19.76
CA GLU A 18 8.08 -6.14 -19.71
C GLU A 18 7.69 -5.62 -21.09
N PHE A 19 8.66 -5.31 -21.94
CA PHE A 19 8.41 -4.98 -23.34
C PHE A 19 7.68 -6.12 -24.04
N TRP A 20 8.15 -7.37 -23.89
CA TRP A 20 7.49 -8.54 -24.47
C TRP A 20 6.08 -8.76 -23.89
N ARG A 21 5.89 -8.60 -22.57
CA ARG A 21 4.57 -8.64 -21.93
C ARG A 21 3.64 -7.56 -22.49
N LYS A 22 4.09 -6.30 -22.55
CA LYS A 22 3.33 -5.17 -23.10
C LYS A 22 2.99 -5.39 -24.57
N THR A 23 3.93 -5.88 -25.37
CA THR A 23 3.72 -6.21 -26.78
C THR A 23 2.69 -7.32 -26.93
N ARG A 24 2.80 -8.44 -26.19
CA ARG A 24 1.76 -9.49 -26.20
C ARG A 24 0.39 -8.97 -25.78
N ARG A 25 0.31 -8.10 -24.78
CA ARG A 25 -0.96 -7.47 -24.37
C ARG A 25 -1.51 -6.55 -25.44
N ARG A 26 -0.67 -5.70 -26.06
CA ARG A 26 -1.06 -4.82 -27.17
C ARG A 26 -1.56 -5.63 -28.37
N LEU A 27 -0.86 -6.72 -28.71
CA LEU A 27 -1.29 -7.63 -29.77
C LEU A 27 -2.67 -8.22 -29.46
N ARG A 28 -2.90 -8.69 -28.23
CA ARG A 28 -4.21 -9.21 -27.80
C ARG A 28 -5.30 -8.14 -27.68
N ALA A 29 -4.94 -6.88 -27.46
CA ALA A 29 -5.88 -5.75 -27.40
C ALA A 29 -6.12 -5.07 -28.77
N GLY A 30 -5.41 -5.50 -29.82
CA GLY A 30 -5.49 -4.88 -31.14
C GLY A 30 -6.86 -5.02 -31.83
N PRO A 31 -7.16 -4.19 -32.83
CA PRO A 31 -8.48 -4.13 -33.49
C PRO A 31 -8.88 -5.45 -34.16
N ILE A 32 -7.93 -6.23 -34.67
CA ILE A 32 -8.16 -7.57 -35.26
C ILE A 32 -8.61 -8.58 -34.19
N TYR A 33 -8.21 -8.39 -32.92
CA TYR A 33 -8.58 -9.27 -31.81
C TYR A 33 -9.95 -8.98 -31.19
N ARG A 34 -10.66 -7.92 -31.62
CA ARG A 34 -12.01 -7.58 -31.13
C ARG A 34 -13.00 -8.75 -31.29
N TRP A 35 -12.94 -9.47 -32.41
CA TRP A 35 -13.80 -10.62 -32.66
C TRP A 35 -13.58 -11.75 -31.64
N ARG A 36 -12.37 -11.89 -31.09
CA ARG A 36 -12.03 -12.88 -30.05
C ARG A 36 -12.73 -12.63 -28.71
N TYR A 37 -13.18 -11.39 -28.47
CA TYR A 37 -13.94 -11.00 -27.29
C TYR A 37 -15.44 -10.88 -27.55
N SER A 38 -15.89 -11.19 -28.78
CA SER A 38 -17.29 -11.46 -29.05
C SER A 38 -17.68 -12.85 -28.53
N GLY A 39 -18.96 -13.08 -28.26
CA GLY A 39 -19.43 -14.36 -27.73
C GLY A 39 -20.79 -14.24 -27.06
N ARG A 40 -21.24 -15.35 -26.45
CA ARG A 40 -22.54 -15.41 -25.75
C ARG A 40 -22.64 -14.29 -24.72
N THR A 41 -23.79 -13.62 -24.74
CA THR A 41 -24.19 -12.64 -23.73
C THR A 41 -24.98 -13.37 -22.65
N PRO A 42 -24.65 -13.23 -21.37
CA PRO A 42 -25.48 -13.75 -20.29
C PRO A 42 -26.90 -13.21 -20.38
N GLU A 43 -27.88 -13.99 -19.97
CA GLU A 43 -29.29 -13.59 -20.02
C GLU A 43 -29.68 -12.69 -18.84
N ARG A 44 -29.02 -12.87 -17.68
CA ARG A 44 -29.25 -12.09 -16.47
C ARG A 44 -28.06 -12.08 -15.52
N VAL A 45 -28.10 -11.19 -14.53
CA VAL A 45 -27.27 -11.26 -13.32
C VAL A 45 -27.99 -12.16 -12.30
N LEU A 46 -27.30 -13.16 -11.76
CA LEU A 46 -27.85 -14.11 -10.77
C LEU A 46 -27.87 -13.51 -9.37
N ILE A 47 -26.78 -12.85 -8.99
CA ILE A 47 -26.62 -12.21 -7.69
C ILE A 47 -25.72 -10.99 -7.83
N ALA A 48 -26.09 -9.89 -7.16
CA ALA A 48 -25.22 -8.75 -6.96
C ALA A 48 -24.39 -8.98 -5.67
N PRO A 49 -23.05 -9.12 -5.77
CA PRO A 49 -22.21 -9.28 -4.59
C PRO A 49 -22.32 -8.07 -3.63
N PRO A 50 -22.10 -8.28 -2.32
CA PRO A 50 -22.00 -7.16 -1.39
C PRO A 50 -20.74 -6.32 -1.66
N ASP A 51 -20.73 -5.07 -1.19
CA ASP A 51 -19.57 -4.19 -1.21
C ASP A 51 -19.36 -3.66 0.22
N LEU A 52 -18.15 -3.80 0.74
CA LEU A 52 -17.77 -3.36 2.08
C LEU A 52 -17.13 -1.97 2.08
N ARG A 53 -16.95 -1.36 0.91
CA ARG A 53 -16.37 -0.02 0.83
C ARG A 53 -17.38 1.00 1.29
N LEU A 54 -16.90 1.96 2.07
CA LEU A 54 -17.70 3.10 2.52
C LEU A 54 -18.28 3.84 1.34
N ALA A 55 -19.59 4.04 1.40
CA ALA A 55 -20.35 4.84 0.48
C ALA A 55 -20.75 6.16 1.16
N ASP A 56 -21.01 7.15 0.33
CA ASP A 56 -21.34 8.50 0.72
C ASP A 56 -22.33 9.05 -0.33
N PRO A 57 -23.60 9.25 0.02
CA PRO A 57 -24.61 9.81 -0.87
C PRO A 57 -24.27 11.23 -1.37
N GLN A 58 -23.49 12.03 -0.65
CA GLN A 58 -23.11 13.37 -1.10
C GLN A 58 -22.24 13.31 -2.37
N ILE A 59 -21.37 12.30 -2.48
CA ILE A 59 -20.59 12.10 -3.72
C ILE A 59 -21.51 11.77 -4.91
N ALA A 60 -22.65 11.09 -4.70
CA ALA A 60 -23.61 10.86 -5.77
C ALA A 60 -24.26 12.17 -6.24
N LEU A 61 -24.53 13.09 -5.31
CA LEU A 61 -25.05 14.42 -5.61
C LEU A 61 -24.04 15.27 -6.38
N GLU A 62 -22.76 15.26 -5.96
CA GLU A 62 -21.69 15.94 -6.70
C GLU A 62 -21.59 15.42 -8.14
N ILE A 63 -21.58 14.09 -8.33
CA ILE A 63 -21.53 13.49 -9.67
C ILE A 63 -22.75 13.89 -10.51
N TYR A 64 -23.93 14.01 -9.90
CA TYR A 64 -25.12 14.51 -10.57
C TYR A 64 -24.96 15.96 -11.05
N TYR A 65 -24.32 16.82 -10.25
CA TYR A 65 -23.95 18.18 -10.67
C TYR A 65 -22.77 18.26 -11.64
N GLY A 66 -22.28 17.13 -12.16
CA GLY A 66 -21.15 17.08 -13.07
C GLY A 66 -19.80 17.30 -12.39
N ARG A 67 -19.72 17.10 -11.07
CA ARG A 67 -18.52 17.25 -10.25
C ARG A 67 -18.02 15.88 -9.79
N TYR A 68 -16.76 15.57 -10.10
CA TYR A 68 -16.20 14.23 -9.92
C TYR A 68 -15.01 14.25 -8.94
N PRO A 69 -15.27 14.11 -7.61
CA PRO A 69 -14.23 14.06 -6.58
C PRO A 69 -13.56 12.68 -6.55
N LEU A 70 -12.60 12.45 -7.44
CA LEU A 70 -11.93 11.15 -7.61
C LEU A 70 -10.43 11.28 -7.38
N SER A 71 -9.83 10.32 -6.67
CA SER A 71 -8.37 10.27 -6.46
C SER A 71 -7.78 11.59 -5.93
N GLY A 72 -8.47 12.23 -4.99
CA GLY A 72 -8.07 13.51 -4.38
C GLY A 72 -8.25 14.75 -5.27
N HIS A 73 -8.84 14.62 -6.45
CA HIS A 73 -9.04 15.72 -7.40
C HIS A 73 -10.52 15.93 -7.69
N MET A 74 -10.96 17.18 -7.67
CA MET A 74 -12.28 17.57 -8.15
C MET A 74 -12.18 17.97 -9.63
N VAL A 75 -13.00 17.36 -10.48
CA VAL A 75 -13.11 17.72 -11.90
C VAL A 75 -14.56 18.07 -12.19
N GLU A 76 -14.79 19.28 -12.71
CA GLU A 76 -16.11 19.72 -13.17
C GLU A 76 -16.22 19.52 -14.68
N THR A 77 -17.29 18.88 -15.15
CA THR A 77 -17.44 18.54 -16.58
C THR A 77 -18.27 19.56 -17.36
N GLY A 78 -18.90 20.52 -16.70
CA GLY A 78 -19.74 21.53 -17.33
C GLY A 78 -20.90 20.94 -18.15
N GLY A 79 -21.47 19.83 -17.68
CA GLY A 79 -22.56 19.12 -18.37
C GLY A 79 -22.13 18.14 -19.46
N LYS A 80 -20.84 18.08 -19.81
CA LYS A 80 -20.30 17.02 -20.69
C LYS A 80 -20.16 15.71 -19.91
N SER A 81 -20.09 14.61 -20.66
CA SER A 81 -19.76 13.32 -20.06
C SER A 81 -18.34 13.34 -19.48
N PRO A 82 -18.10 12.80 -18.27
CA PRO A 82 -16.76 12.78 -17.66
C PRO A 82 -15.75 11.98 -18.49
N PHE A 83 -16.21 11.08 -19.38
CA PHE A 83 -15.37 10.29 -20.26
C PHE A 83 -14.87 11.05 -21.49
N GLN A 84 -15.38 12.27 -21.73
CA GLN A 84 -14.95 13.17 -22.81
C GLN A 84 -13.93 14.22 -22.35
N ILE A 85 -13.75 14.37 -21.04
CA ILE A 85 -12.82 15.36 -20.47
C ILE A 85 -11.42 14.78 -20.44
N ASP A 86 -10.46 15.49 -21.04
CA ASP A 86 -9.05 15.13 -20.93
C ASP A 86 -8.49 15.61 -19.58
N VAL A 87 -8.22 14.67 -18.68
CA VAL A 87 -7.66 14.93 -17.35
C VAL A 87 -6.30 14.25 -17.27
N PRO A 88 -5.18 14.99 -17.10
CA PRO A 88 -3.84 14.40 -17.12
C PRO A 88 -3.57 13.46 -15.94
N ASN A 89 -4.30 13.61 -14.83
CA ASN A 89 -4.13 12.77 -13.65
C ASN A 89 -4.58 11.31 -13.90
N ARG A 90 -3.61 10.40 -14.04
CA ARG A 90 -3.89 8.96 -14.25
C ARG A 90 -4.65 8.30 -13.11
N GLY A 91 -4.46 8.74 -11.86
CA GLY A 91 -5.17 8.22 -10.69
C GLY A 91 -6.67 8.52 -10.76
N TRP A 92 -7.01 9.75 -11.18
CA TRP A 92 -8.37 10.20 -11.45
C TRP A 92 -8.99 9.37 -12.59
N GLN A 93 -8.31 9.24 -13.73
CA GLN A 93 -8.79 8.43 -14.87
C GLN A 93 -9.07 6.97 -14.47
N LYS A 94 -8.14 6.34 -13.72
CA LYS A 94 -8.32 4.97 -13.20
C LYS A 94 -9.50 4.85 -12.25
N SER A 95 -9.77 5.88 -11.45
CA SER A 95 -10.89 5.91 -10.50
C SER A 95 -12.22 6.08 -11.23
N LEU A 96 -12.27 6.95 -12.25
CA LEU A 96 -13.43 7.16 -13.11
C LEU A 96 -13.81 5.86 -13.83
N HIS A 97 -12.86 5.30 -14.61
CA HIS A 97 -13.07 4.09 -15.39
C HIS A 97 -13.17 2.81 -14.55
N GLY A 98 -12.85 2.87 -13.26
CA GLY A 98 -12.99 1.76 -12.33
C GLY A 98 -14.41 1.62 -11.76
N PHE A 99 -15.29 2.62 -11.93
CA PHE A 99 -16.71 2.61 -11.50
C PHE A 99 -16.98 2.30 -10.03
N ARG A 100 -15.96 2.28 -9.15
CA ARG A 100 -16.17 2.08 -7.71
C ARG A 100 -17.08 3.14 -7.11
N TRP A 101 -17.18 4.31 -7.75
CA TRP A 101 -18.10 5.39 -7.34
C TRP A 101 -19.59 5.03 -7.47
N LEU A 102 -19.97 3.95 -8.17
CA LEU A 102 -21.35 3.46 -8.21
C LEU A 102 -21.89 3.09 -6.81
N ARG A 103 -21.02 2.78 -5.85
CA ARG A 103 -21.42 2.55 -4.46
C ARG A 103 -22.11 3.77 -3.83
N HIS A 104 -21.71 4.97 -4.22
CA HIS A 104 -22.34 6.22 -3.77
C HIS A 104 -23.75 6.35 -4.33
N MET A 105 -23.95 5.99 -5.60
CA MET A 105 -25.27 5.99 -6.25
C MET A 105 -26.21 4.99 -5.58
N ARG A 106 -25.70 3.78 -5.27
CA ARG A 106 -26.46 2.76 -4.52
C ARG A 106 -26.84 3.26 -3.13
N ALA A 107 -25.94 3.94 -2.43
CA ALA A 107 -26.21 4.48 -1.09
C ALA A 107 -27.19 5.66 -1.11
N ALA A 108 -27.21 6.46 -2.17
CA ALA A 108 -28.21 7.51 -2.34
C ALA A 108 -29.63 6.95 -2.49
N GLY A 109 -29.79 5.79 -3.16
CA GLY A 109 -31.04 5.04 -3.17
C GLY A 109 -32.23 5.73 -3.87
N THR A 110 -31.99 6.74 -4.69
CA THR A 110 -33.03 7.49 -5.42
C THR A 110 -33.12 7.07 -6.88
N ASP A 111 -34.30 7.24 -7.50
CA ASP A 111 -34.49 7.03 -8.94
C ASP A 111 -33.58 7.94 -9.77
N LEU A 112 -33.30 9.16 -9.27
CA LEU A 112 -32.35 10.09 -9.87
C LEU A 112 -30.93 9.51 -9.90
N ALA A 113 -30.45 8.96 -8.78
CA ALA A 113 -29.13 8.33 -8.72
C ALA A 113 -29.03 7.12 -9.63
N ALA A 114 -30.10 6.31 -9.71
CA ALA A 114 -30.17 5.17 -10.62
C ALA A 114 -30.14 5.61 -12.10
N ALA A 115 -30.93 6.63 -12.47
CA ALA A 115 -30.96 7.20 -13.82
C ALA A 115 -29.60 7.80 -14.21
N ASN A 116 -28.96 8.54 -13.31
CA ASN A 116 -27.63 9.10 -13.53
C ASN A 116 -26.56 8.00 -13.71
N ALA A 117 -26.59 6.97 -12.85
CA ALA A 117 -25.71 5.81 -13.00
C ALA A 117 -25.89 5.11 -14.36
N ARG A 118 -27.14 4.94 -14.83
CA ARG A 118 -27.44 4.40 -16.18
C ARG A 118 -26.93 5.25 -17.31
N ALA A 119 -27.10 6.57 -17.22
CA ALA A 119 -26.60 7.51 -18.22
C ALA A 119 -25.07 7.40 -18.34
N LEU A 120 -24.35 7.46 -17.22
CA LEU A 120 -22.88 7.36 -17.20
C LEU A 120 -22.36 5.99 -17.68
N VAL A 121 -23.06 4.90 -17.36
CA VAL A 121 -22.72 3.58 -17.89
C VAL A 121 -22.99 3.50 -19.41
N SER A 122 -24.09 4.09 -19.89
CA SER A 122 -24.41 4.18 -21.32
C SER A 122 -23.32 4.93 -22.08
N ASP A 123 -22.93 6.11 -21.58
CA ASP A 123 -21.86 6.93 -22.14
C ASP A 123 -20.56 6.14 -22.26
N TRP A 124 -20.16 5.47 -21.18
CA TRP A 124 -18.94 4.66 -21.20
C TRP A 124 -19.04 3.51 -22.21
N ILE A 125 -20.19 2.84 -22.30
CA ILE A 125 -20.40 1.76 -23.27
C ILE A 125 -20.25 2.29 -24.69
N ALA A 126 -20.91 3.41 -25.01
CA ALA A 126 -20.89 4.03 -26.33
C ALA A 126 -19.46 4.44 -26.76
N MET A 127 -18.70 5.03 -25.85
CA MET A 127 -17.35 5.54 -26.14
C MET A 127 -16.28 4.44 -26.14
N HIS A 128 -16.32 3.50 -25.19
CA HIS A 128 -15.20 2.59 -24.93
C HIS A 128 -15.45 1.12 -25.30
N SER A 129 -16.69 0.70 -25.57
CA SER A 129 -16.92 -0.73 -25.91
C SER A 129 -16.45 -1.09 -27.32
N ASN A 130 -16.25 -0.11 -28.19
CA ASN A 130 -15.79 -0.32 -29.56
C ASN A 130 -14.26 -0.24 -29.71
N GLN A 131 -13.55 0.34 -28.73
CA GLN A 131 -12.11 0.57 -28.76
C GLN A 131 -11.45 0.07 -27.48
N ILE A 132 -10.75 -1.07 -27.56
CA ILE A 132 -10.02 -1.69 -26.44
C ILE A 132 -8.66 -1.01 -26.31
N ALA A 133 -8.64 0.19 -25.74
CA ALA A 133 -7.44 1.00 -25.59
C ALA A 133 -7.45 1.89 -24.33
N GLY A 134 -6.27 2.43 -24.00
CA GLY A 134 -6.12 3.45 -22.95
C GLY A 134 -6.35 2.94 -21.52
N VAL A 135 -6.47 3.91 -20.60
CA VAL A 135 -6.64 3.65 -19.15
C VAL A 135 -7.94 2.90 -18.85
N ALA A 136 -8.99 3.11 -19.65
CA ALA A 136 -10.26 2.40 -19.55
C ALA A 136 -10.10 0.87 -19.63
N TRP A 137 -9.17 0.39 -20.46
CA TRP A 137 -8.94 -1.03 -20.70
C TRP A 137 -7.68 -1.59 -20.02
N GLU A 138 -6.96 -0.80 -19.22
CA GLU A 138 -5.91 -1.36 -18.35
C GLU A 138 -6.49 -2.52 -17.52
N PRO A 139 -5.84 -3.70 -17.47
CA PRO A 139 -6.45 -4.88 -16.84
C PRO A 139 -6.84 -4.67 -15.37
N GLY A 140 -6.03 -3.93 -14.60
CA GLY A 140 -6.37 -3.58 -13.21
C GLY A 140 -7.60 -2.67 -13.08
N THR A 141 -7.77 -1.71 -14.01
CA THR A 141 -8.96 -0.85 -14.09
C THR A 141 -10.18 -1.66 -14.51
N THR A 142 -10.05 -2.52 -15.53
CA THR A 142 -11.12 -3.42 -15.97
C THR A 142 -11.55 -4.38 -14.87
N ALA A 143 -10.62 -4.93 -14.08
CA ALA A 143 -10.96 -5.77 -12.94
C ALA A 143 -11.80 -5.02 -11.89
N LYS A 144 -11.42 -3.79 -11.54
CA LYS A 144 -12.22 -2.93 -10.64
C LYS A 144 -13.61 -2.66 -11.20
N ARG A 145 -13.72 -2.35 -12.49
CA ARG A 145 -14.99 -2.07 -13.16
C ARG A 145 -15.91 -3.29 -13.20
N VAL A 146 -15.38 -4.47 -13.53
CA VAL A 146 -16.15 -5.73 -13.52
C VAL A 146 -16.71 -5.99 -12.12
N ILE A 147 -15.89 -5.86 -11.06
CA ILE A 147 -16.34 -6.01 -9.68
C ILE A 147 -17.43 -4.99 -9.34
N ALA A 148 -17.20 -3.70 -9.64
CA ALA A 148 -18.15 -2.64 -9.34
C ALA A 148 -19.49 -2.80 -10.09
N TRP A 149 -19.45 -3.18 -11.37
CA TRP A 149 -20.66 -3.40 -12.18
C TRP A 149 -21.47 -4.60 -11.69
N LEU A 150 -20.81 -5.66 -11.20
CA LEU A 150 -21.51 -6.79 -10.57
C LEU A 150 -22.14 -6.37 -9.23
N GLN A 151 -21.35 -5.76 -8.33
CA GLN A 151 -21.80 -5.33 -7.00
C GLN A 151 -22.94 -4.31 -7.03
N HIS A 152 -22.91 -3.40 -8.00
CA HIS A 152 -23.86 -2.29 -8.10
C HIS A 152 -24.80 -2.44 -9.30
N SER A 153 -24.96 -3.66 -9.81
CA SER A 153 -25.89 -3.99 -10.90
C SER A 153 -27.34 -3.65 -10.57
N SER A 154 -27.78 -3.75 -9.31
CA SER A 154 -29.14 -3.42 -8.91
C SER A 154 -29.51 -1.95 -9.18
N VAL A 155 -28.65 -1.01 -8.75
CA VAL A 155 -28.89 0.43 -8.99
C VAL A 155 -28.73 0.79 -10.47
N VAL A 156 -27.80 0.15 -11.19
CA VAL A 156 -27.61 0.40 -12.63
C VAL A 156 -28.78 -0.17 -13.46
N LEU A 157 -29.39 -1.28 -13.06
CA LEU A 157 -30.46 -1.92 -13.86
C LEU A 157 -31.88 -1.56 -13.39
N GLN A 158 -32.04 -0.81 -12.30
CA GLN A 158 -33.34 -0.35 -11.80
C GLN A 158 -34.08 0.48 -12.86
N GLY A 159 -35.27 0.05 -13.29
CA GLY A 159 -36.01 0.79 -14.33
C GLY A 159 -35.31 0.86 -15.69
N ALA A 160 -34.35 -0.04 -15.96
CA ALA A 160 -33.69 -0.12 -17.25
C ALA A 160 -34.62 -0.72 -18.32
N GLU A 161 -34.64 -0.09 -19.49
CA GLU A 161 -35.27 -0.68 -20.66
C GLU A 161 -34.44 -1.86 -21.21
N PHE A 162 -35.12 -2.76 -21.92
CA PHE A 162 -34.51 -3.96 -22.48
C PHE A 162 -33.28 -3.70 -23.38
N PRO A 163 -33.24 -2.67 -24.26
CA PRO A 163 -32.05 -2.38 -25.05
C PRO A 163 -30.81 -2.06 -24.20
N PHE A 164 -30.97 -1.23 -23.17
CA PHE A 164 -29.89 -0.89 -22.25
C PHE A 164 -29.43 -2.13 -21.46
N TYR A 165 -30.38 -2.92 -20.93
CA TYR A 165 -30.09 -4.15 -20.21
C TYR A 165 -29.20 -5.10 -21.02
N ARG A 166 -29.54 -5.32 -22.29
CA ARG A 166 -28.73 -6.14 -23.20
C ARG A 166 -27.37 -5.53 -23.50
N ALA A 167 -27.28 -4.22 -23.70
CA ALA A 167 -26.02 -3.53 -23.95
C ALA A 167 -25.07 -3.63 -22.75
N PHE A 168 -25.60 -3.47 -21.53
CA PHE A 168 -24.87 -3.63 -20.29
C PHE A 168 -24.28 -5.04 -20.15
N LEU A 169 -25.10 -6.09 -20.27
CA LEU A 169 -24.64 -7.47 -20.16
C LEU A 169 -23.64 -7.84 -21.26
N LYS A 170 -23.85 -7.35 -22.49
CA LYS A 170 -22.93 -7.57 -23.61
C LYS A 170 -21.56 -6.94 -23.33
N SER A 171 -21.54 -5.70 -22.82
CA SER A 171 -20.29 -5.02 -22.48
C SER A 171 -19.59 -5.69 -21.30
N LEU A 172 -20.31 -6.06 -20.24
CA LEU A 172 -19.76 -6.78 -19.10
C LEU A 172 -19.14 -8.12 -19.51
N ALA A 173 -19.82 -8.91 -20.35
CA ALA A 173 -19.31 -10.18 -20.84
C ALA A 173 -18.04 -10.03 -21.70
N MET A 174 -17.96 -8.98 -22.52
CA MET A 174 -16.77 -8.65 -23.29
C MET A 174 -15.59 -8.32 -22.36
N GLN A 175 -15.81 -7.50 -21.33
CA GLN A 175 -14.79 -7.14 -20.35
C GLN A 175 -14.26 -8.36 -19.57
N ILE A 176 -15.15 -9.30 -19.19
CA ILE A 176 -14.77 -10.56 -18.54
C ILE A 176 -13.91 -11.42 -19.46
N ARG A 177 -14.27 -11.56 -20.74
CA ARG A 177 -13.47 -12.33 -21.72
C ARG A 177 -12.10 -11.69 -21.96
N TYR A 178 -12.06 -10.36 -22.08
CA TYR A 178 -10.81 -9.61 -22.14
C TYR A 178 -9.94 -9.89 -20.92
N LEU A 179 -10.49 -9.71 -19.72
CA LEU A 179 -9.75 -9.89 -18.47
C LEU A 179 -9.23 -11.33 -18.32
N ARG A 180 -10.03 -12.34 -18.68
CA ARG A 180 -9.61 -13.75 -18.70
C ARG A 180 -8.40 -13.98 -19.61
N SER A 181 -8.36 -13.32 -20.77
CA SER A 181 -7.23 -13.42 -21.70
C SER A 181 -5.98 -12.65 -21.24
N MET A 182 -6.15 -11.66 -20.36
CA MET A 182 -5.08 -10.79 -19.87
C MET A 182 -4.46 -11.28 -18.56
N ALA A 183 -5.25 -11.89 -17.67
CA ALA A 183 -4.88 -12.16 -16.28
C ALA A 183 -3.54 -12.90 -16.13
N ARG A 184 -3.28 -13.91 -16.98
CA ARG A 184 -2.03 -14.68 -16.96
C ARG A 184 -0.79 -13.87 -17.37
N GLU A 185 -0.97 -12.83 -18.17
CA GLU A 185 0.14 -12.00 -18.66
C GLU A 185 0.39 -10.77 -17.77
N MET A 186 -0.47 -10.52 -16.76
CA MET A 186 -0.29 -9.43 -15.81
C MET A 186 0.96 -9.66 -14.96
N PRO A 187 1.72 -8.61 -14.57
CA PRO A 187 2.77 -8.79 -13.58
C PRO A 187 2.14 -9.23 -12.26
N ASP A 188 2.95 -9.83 -11.40
CA ASP A 188 2.51 -10.14 -10.04
C ASP A 188 2.11 -8.85 -9.29
N GLY A 189 1.38 -9.04 -8.19
CA GLY A 189 0.88 -7.97 -7.34
C GLY A 189 -0.64 -7.81 -7.37
N LYS A 190 -1.11 -6.87 -6.54
CA LYS A 190 -2.52 -6.72 -6.17
C LYS A 190 -3.50 -6.61 -7.35
N ASP A 191 -3.09 -6.03 -8.47
CA ASP A 191 -3.98 -5.88 -9.63
C ASP A 191 -4.21 -7.20 -10.37
N ARG A 192 -3.21 -8.10 -10.41
CA ARG A 192 -3.37 -9.44 -10.98
C ARG A 192 -4.23 -10.32 -10.07
N LEU A 193 -4.00 -10.27 -8.75
CA LEU A 193 -4.86 -10.95 -7.79
C LEU A 193 -6.31 -10.43 -7.89
N ARG A 194 -6.50 -9.11 -7.99
CA ARG A 194 -7.82 -8.51 -8.24
C ARG A 194 -8.45 -8.96 -9.54
N ALA A 195 -7.69 -9.18 -10.61
CA ALA A 195 -8.21 -9.74 -11.85
C ALA A 195 -8.75 -11.17 -11.64
N ARG A 196 -8.08 -12.00 -10.83
CA ARG A 196 -8.58 -13.33 -10.46
C ARG A 196 -9.84 -13.24 -9.60
N ILE A 197 -9.88 -12.33 -8.63
CA ILE A 197 -11.07 -12.05 -7.81
C ILE A 197 -12.25 -11.62 -8.69
N ALA A 198 -12.04 -10.71 -9.65
CA ALA A 198 -13.08 -10.26 -10.57
C ALA A 198 -13.64 -11.40 -11.44
N LEU A 199 -12.77 -12.33 -11.89
CA LEU A 199 -13.19 -13.51 -12.66
C LEU A 199 -13.95 -14.52 -11.80
N ALA A 200 -13.62 -14.66 -10.52
CA ALA A 200 -14.37 -15.49 -9.57
C ALA A 200 -15.75 -14.89 -9.28
N PHE A 201 -15.84 -13.58 -9.00
CA PHE A 201 -17.13 -12.88 -8.89
C PHE A 201 -17.97 -13.07 -10.16
N ALA A 202 -17.39 -12.88 -11.35
CA ALA A 202 -18.11 -13.07 -12.59
C ALA A 202 -18.64 -14.50 -12.79
N ALA A 203 -17.90 -15.51 -12.36
CA ALA A 203 -18.32 -16.91 -12.46
C ALA A 203 -19.44 -17.29 -11.47
N LEU A 204 -19.53 -16.60 -10.34
CA LEU A 204 -20.58 -16.79 -9.33
C LEU A 204 -21.83 -15.93 -9.62
N SER A 205 -21.64 -14.73 -10.16
CA SER A 205 -22.72 -13.75 -10.32
C SER A 205 -23.46 -13.82 -11.65
N LEU A 206 -22.98 -14.61 -12.62
CA LEU A 206 -23.56 -14.73 -13.96
C LEU A 206 -23.77 -16.21 -14.32
N PRO A 207 -24.75 -16.52 -15.20
CA PRO A 207 -24.88 -17.87 -15.76
C PRO A 207 -23.56 -18.31 -16.41
N ALA A 208 -22.91 -19.30 -15.80
CA ALA A 208 -21.63 -19.84 -16.23
C ALA A 208 -21.64 -21.37 -16.21
N ALA A 209 -20.90 -21.99 -17.14
CA ALA A 209 -20.71 -23.43 -17.11
C ALA A 209 -19.95 -23.83 -15.83
N PRO A 210 -20.25 -24.99 -15.20
CA PRO A 210 -19.55 -25.44 -13.99
C PRO A 210 -18.02 -25.52 -14.16
N SER A 211 -17.53 -25.83 -15.37
CA SER A 211 -16.11 -25.81 -15.71
C SER A 211 -15.46 -24.42 -15.61
N THR A 212 -16.21 -23.37 -15.91
CA THR A 212 -15.76 -21.97 -15.79
C THR A 212 -15.60 -21.59 -14.33
N LEU A 213 -16.56 -21.95 -13.47
CA LEU A 213 -16.45 -21.71 -12.03
C LEU A 213 -15.27 -22.48 -11.43
N ARG A 214 -15.13 -23.78 -11.72
CA ARG A 214 -13.98 -24.58 -11.26
C ARG A 214 -12.65 -23.97 -11.68
N SER A 215 -12.53 -23.52 -12.94
CA SER A 215 -11.30 -22.87 -13.41
C SER A 215 -11.05 -21.53 -12.73
N ALA A 216 -12.07 -20.71 -12.52
CA ALA A 216 -11.93 -19.43 -11.81
C ALA A 216 -11.50 -19.64 -10.35
N THR A 217 -12.14 -20.58 -9.65
CA THR A 217 -11.81 -20.97 -8.27
C THR A 217 -10.37 -21.49 -8.16
N ARG A 218 -9.94 -22.40 -9.05
CA ARG A 218 -8.55 -22.90 -9.05
C ARG A 218 -7.53 -21.80 -9.30
N ASN A 219 -7.74 -20.97 -10.32
CA ASN A 219 -6.83 -19.88 -10.66
C ASN A 219 -6.77 -18.81 -9.55
N LEU A 220 -7.86 -18.62 -8.79
CA LEU A 220 -7.88 -17.74 -7.62
C LEU A 220 -7.04 -18.34 -6.48
N ALA A 221 -7.23 -19.63 -6.19
CA ALA A 221 -6.45 -20.32 -5.16
C ALA A 221 -4.95 -20.26 -5.44
N GLU A 222 -4.53 -20.61 -6.66
CA GLU A 222 -3.11 -20.52 -7.09
C GLU A 222 -2.53 -19.10 -6.91
N GLU A 223 -3.33 -18.05 -7.19
CA GLU A 223 -2.86 -16.67 -7.07
C GLU A 223 -2.83 -16.17 -5.62
N LEU A 224 -3.74 -16.65 -4.77
CA LEU A 224 -3.74 -16.37 -3.34
C LEU A 224 -2.53 -17.01 -2.66
N ASP A 225 -2.26 -18.28 -2.95
CA ASP A 225 -1.11 -19.01 -2.41
C ASP A 225 0.23 -18.40 -2.86
N HIS A 226 0.27 -17.80 -4.06
CA HIS A 226 1.45 -17.12 -4.60
C HIS A 226 1.69 -15.73 -3.98
N GLN A 227 0.65 -14.97 -3.66
CA GLN A 227 0.78 -13.56 -3.28
C GLN A 227 0.52 -13.25 -1.80
N ILE A 228 -0.13 -14.15 -1.05
CA ILE A 228 -0.44 -13.99 0.38
C ILE A 228 0.49 -14.88 1.20
N LEU A 229 1.38 -14.23 1.95
CA LEU A 229 2.45 -14.87 2.69
C LEU A 229 1.93 -15.62 3.94
N PRO A 230 2.73 -16.54 4.53
CA PRO A 230 2.34 -17.30 5.73
C PRO A 230 1.90 -16.44 6.93
N ASP A 231 2.40 -15.21 7.05
CA ASP A 231 2.01 -14.25 8.09
C ASP A 231 0.84 -13.33 7.68
N GLY A 232 0.24 -13.56 6.51
CA GLY A 232 -0.91 -12.82 6.00
C GLY A 232 -0.57 -11.51 5.29
N GLY A 233 0.69 -11.10 5.25
CA GLY A 233 1.08 -9.96 4.42
C GLY A 233 1.09 -10.29 2.93
N HIS A 234 1.14 -9.24 2.11
CA HIS A 234 1.19 -9.36 0.65
C HIS A 234 2.65 -9.25 0.16
N ILE A 235 3.02 -9.97 -0.91
CA ILE A 235 4.39 -9.99 -1.48
C ILE A 235 4.99 -8.61 -1.81
N SER A 236 4.17 -7.57 -1.97
CA SER A 236 4.64 -6.19 -2.19
C SER A 236 5.12 -5.50 -0.91
N ARG A 237 4.96 -6.13 0.25
CA ARG A 237 5.23 -5.59 1.58
C ARG A 237 4.50 -4.28 1.90
N ASN A 238 3.44 -3.91 1.16
CA ASN A 238 2.71 -2.67 1.38
C ASN A 238 1.46 -2.93 2.23
N PRO A 239 1.32 -2.32 3.43
CA PRO A 239 0.17 -2.50 4.31
C PRO A 239 -1.19 -2.22 3.64
N ILE A 240 -1.27 -1.23 2.74
CA ILE A 240 -2.54 -0.90 2.06
C ILE A 240 -3.03 -2.02 1.14
N SER A 241 -2.13 -2.86 0.63
CA SER A 241 -2.50 -4.00 -0.21
C SER A 241 -3.34 -5.00 0.57
N VAL A 242 -3.04 -5.22 1.86
CA VAL A 242 -3.81 -6.12 2.74
C VAL A 242 -5.25 -5.61 2.87
N LEU A 243 -5.43 -4.32 3.20
CA LEU A 243 -6.75 -3.68 3.32
C LEU A 243 -7.54 -3.73 2.00
N GLU A 244 -6.91 -3.35 0.89
CA GLU A 244 -7.56 -3.29 -0.42
C GLU A 244 -8.01 -4.66 -0.95
N LEU A 245 -7.25 -5.71 -0.63
CA LEU A 245 -7.57 -7.08 -1.03
C LEU A 245 -8.63 -7.69 -0.12
N LEU A 246 -8.55 -7.49 1.21
CA LEU A 246 -9.61 -7.92 2.13
C LEU A 246 -10.98 -7.33 1.75
N ALA A 247 -11.01 -6.06 1.32
CA ALA A 247 -12.22 -5.41 0.83
C ALA A 247 -12.81 -6.03 -0.45
N ASP A 248 -12.06 -6.86 -1.17
CA ASP A 248 -12.54 -7.63 -2.32
C ASP A 248 -12.79 -9.11 -1.96
N LEU A 249 -11.98 -9.70 -1.07
CA LEU A 249 -12.03 -11.12 -0.68
C LEU A 249 -13.17 -11.45 0.29
N LEU A 250 -13.46 -10.57 1.26
CA LEU A 250 -14.56 -10.78 2.22
C LEU A 250 -15.93 -10.83 1.51
N PRO A 251 -16.28 -9.88 0.61
CA PRO A 251 -17.51 -10.02 -0.16
C PRO A 251 -17.50 -11.23 -1.10
N LEU A 252 -16.33 -11.64 -1.61
CA LEU A 252 -16.23 -12.84 -2.44
C LEU A 252 -16.57 -14.10 -1.64
N ARG A 253 -16.03 -14.23 -0.41
CA ARG A 253 -16.39 -15.32 0.53
C ARG A 253 -17.90 -15.37 0.75
N GLN A 254 -18.53 -14.22 0.99
CA GLN A 254 -19.99 -14.14 1.15
C GLN A 254 -20.75 -14.52 -0.14
N THR A 255 -20.20 -14.18 -1.31
CA THR A 255 -20.84 -14.52 -2.59
C THR A 255 -20.82 -16.02 -2.88
N TYR A 256 -19.74 -16.72 -2.52
CA TYR A 256 -19.71 -18.19 -2.55
C TYR A 256 -20.84 -18.78 -1.68
N ALA A 257 -20.94 -18.33 -0.43
CA ALA A 257 -21.99 -18.79 0.50
C ALA A 257 -23.41 -18.51 -0.06
N ASN A 258 -23.65 -17.32 -0.59
CA ASN A 258 -24.95 -16.95 -1.17
C ASN A 258 -25.31 -17.72 -2.45
N GLN A 259 -24.35 -18.35 -3.11
CA GLN A 259 -24.58 -19.24 -4.26
C GLN A 259 -24.57 -20.72 -3.88
N ALA A 260 -24.51 -21.05 -2.58
CA ALA A 260 -24.35 -22.40 -2.07
C ALA A 260 -23.13 -23.14 -2.68
N GLU A 261 -22.09 -22.38 -3.03
CA GLU A 261 -20.82 -22.88 -3.56
C GLU A 261 -19.78 -22.87 -2.45
N THR A 262 -18.99 -23.94 -2.34
CA THR A 262 -17.94 -24.01 -1.31
C THR A 262 -16.76 -23.10 -1.69
N PRO A 263 -16.36 -22.13 -0.83
CA PRO A 263 -15.16 -21.34 -1.05
C PRO A 263 -13.91 -22.23 -1.10
N PRO A 264 -12.91 -21.94 -1.95
CA PRO A 264 -11.66 -22.71 -1.93
C PRO A 264 -10.93 -22.49 -0.59
N PRO A 265 -10.28 -23.52 -0.01
CA PRO A 265 -9.54 -23.38 1.25
C PRO A 265 -8.52 -22.23 1.24
N ALA A 266 -7.84 -22.01 0.11
CA ALA A 266 -6.91 -20.89 -0.07
C ALA A 266 -7.54 -19.52 0.19
N LEU A 267 -8.83 -19.32 -0.13
CA LEU A 267 -9.55 -18.07 0.15
C LEU A 267 -9.79 -17.88 1.65
N ILE A 268 -10.25 -18.93 2.33
CA ILE A 268 -10.49 -18.89 3.77
C ILE A 268 -9.18 -18.66 4.51
N ASN A 269 -8.16 -19.48 4.23
CA ASN A 269 -6.83 -19.37 4.82
C ASN A 269 -6.15 -18.02 4.53
N ALA A 270 -6.38 -17.41 3.36
CA ALA A 270 -5.88 -16.08 3.08
C ALA A 270 -6.57 -15.03 3.97
N ILE A 271 -7.90 -15.04 4.07
CA ILE A 271 -8.66 -14.09 4.92
C ILE A 271 -8.23 -14.23 6.39
N ASP A 272 -8.15 -15.47 6.89
CA ASP A 272 -7.84 -15.77 8.30
C ASP A 272 -6.43 -15.30 8.69
N ARG A 273 -5.48 -15.30 7.75
CA ARG A 273 -4.12 -14.75 7.98
C ARG A 273 -4.06 -13.24 7.78
N MET A 274 -4.78 -12.71 6.78
CA MET A 274 -4.74 -11.29 6.41
C MET A 274 -5.40 -10.38 7.45
N LEU A 275 -6.42 -10.83 8.17
CA LEU A 275 -7.07 -10.05 9.23
C LEU A 275 -6.10 -9.77 10.41
N PRO A 276 -5.42 -10.77 11.00
CA PRO A 276 -4.32 -10.55 11.94
C PRO A 276 -3.18 -9.68 11.38
N ALA A 277 -2.81 -9.86 10.10
CA ALA A 277 -1.80 -9.01 9.46
C ALA A 277 -2.25 -7.54 9.38
N LEU A 278 -3.54 -7.26 9.13
CA LEU A 278 -4.08 -5.91 9.17
C LEU A 278 -4.00 -5.32 10.60
N ARG A 279 -4.23 -6.13 11.65
CA ARG A 279 -4.04 -5.71 13.05
C ARG A 279 -2.58 -5.45 13.38
N PHE A 280 -1.66 -6.26 12.86
CA PHE A 280 -0.21 -6.09 13.04
C PHE A 280 0.25 -4.69 12.61
N PHE A 281 -0.19 -4.23 11.43
CA PHE A 281 0.21 -2.92 10.89
C PHE A 281 -0.47 -1.72 11.54
N ARG A 282 -1.43 -1.93 12.45
CA ARG A 282 -2.16 -0.82 13.08
C ARG A 282 -1.42 -0.27 14.29
N HIS A 283 -1.30 1.05 14.34
CA HIS A 283 -1.05 1.76 15.59
C HIS A 283 -2.31 1.81 16.45
N GLN A 284 -2.18 2.24 17.70
CA GLN A 284 -3.26 2.25 18.69
C GLN A 284 -4.40 3.24 18.35
N ASP A 285 -4.11 4.29 17.56
CA ASP A 285 -5.14 5.18 17.01
C ASP A 285 -6.00 4.53 15.92
N GLY A 286 -5.53 3.39 15.38
CA GLY A 286 -6.15 2.63 14.32
C GLY A 286 -5.58 2.89 12.93
N SER A 287 -4.62 3.82 12.79
CA SER A 287 -3.94 4.10 11.54
C SER A 287 -2.97 2.97 11.15
N LEU A 288 -2.65 2.82 9.86
CA LEU A 288 -1.62 1.86 9.42
C LEU A 288 -0.25 2.51 9.40
N ALA A 289 0.77 1.75 9.78
CA ALA A 289 2.16 2.16 9.65
C ALA A 289 2.54 2.41 8.18
N ARG A 290 3.39 3.43 7.94
CA ARG A 290 3.58 4.05 6.63
C ARG A 290 4.79 3.48 5.89
N PHE A 291 4.81 2.16 5.74
CA PHE A 291 5.86 1.44 5.01
C PHE A 291 5.50 1.20 3.54
N ASN A 292 6.53 1.17 2.69
CA ASN A 292 6.47 0.61 1.33
C ASN A 292 5.29 1.10 0.47
N GLY A 293 5.07 2.42 0.44
CA GLY A 293 4.05 3.08 -0.37
C GLY A 293 2.71 3.24 0.32
N MET A 294 2.67 3.13 1.64
CA MET A 294 1.52 3.52 2.45
C MET A 294 1.55 5.03 2.74
N GLY A 295 0.39 5.67 2.55
CA GLY A 295 0.15 7.10 2.75
C GLY A 295 -0.82 7.38 3.89
N ALA A 296 -1.75 8.32 3.68
CA ALA A 296 -2.74 8.67 4.68
C ALA A 296 -3.74 7.52 4.95
N THR A 297 -4.12 7.34 6.22
CA THR A 297 -5.10 6.33 6.62
C THR A 297 -6.51 6.92 6.74
N ILE A 298 -7.50 6.24 6.16
CA ILE A 298 -8.92 6.51 6.40
C ILE A 298 -9.45 5.46 7.38
N HIS A 299 -9.56 5.84 8.65
CA HIS A 299 -9.85 4.93 9.78
C HIS A 299 -11.10 4.08 9.57
N ASP A 300 -12.19 4.66 9.09
CA ASP A 300 -13.48 3.97 8.88
C ASP A 300 -13.37 2.80 7.90
N ARG A 301 -12.44 2.88 6.93
CA ARG A 301 -12.22 1.78 5.97
C ARG A 301 -11.63 0.56 6.67
N ILE A 302 -10.73 0.77 7.61
CA ILE A 302 -10.10 -0.31 8.38
C ILE A 302 -11.10 -0.89 9.36
N ALA A 303 -11.79 -0.02 10.11
CA ALA A 303 -12.84 -0.44 11.04
C ALA A 303 -13.90 -1.30 10.33
N THR A 304 -14.30 -0.92 9.13
CA THR A 304 -15.27 -1.69 8.33
C THR A 304 -14.80 -3.08 7.98
N ILE A 305 -13.53 -3.25 7.62
CA ILE A 305 -12.98 -4.57 7.31
C ILE A 305 -12.82 -5.42 8.58
N LEU A 306 -12.37 -4.83 9.68
CA LEU A 306 -12.16 -5.55 10.94
C LEU A 306 -13.45 -5.96 11.64
N ARG A 307 -14.61 -5.39 11.31
CA ARG A 307 -15.91 -5.92 11.78
C ARG A 307 -16.22 -7.33 11.28
N HIS A 308 -15.49 -7.83 10.28
CA HIS A 308 -15.63 -9.20 9.76
C HIS A 308 -14.56 -10.16 10.29
N ASP A 309 -13.80 -9.72 11.29
CA ASP A 309 -12.88 -10.57 12.02
C ASP A 309 -13.58 -11.20 13.23
N ASP A 310 -13.91 -12.47 13.09
CA ASP A 310 -14.59 -13.23 14.13
C ASP A 310 -13.64 -13.62 15.28
N THR A 311 -12.32 -13.47 15.09
CA THR A 311 -11.31 -13.99 16.04
C THR A 311 -10.99 -13.04 17.19
N VAL A 312 -11.23 -11.73 17.02
CA VAL A 312 -10.89 -10.64 17.99
C VAL A 312 -9.51 -10.86 18.65
N GLY A 313 -8.57 -11.46 17.91
CA GLY A 313 -7.30 -11.91 18.47
C GLY A 313 -6.30 -10.77 18.61
N SER A 314 -5.37 -10.90 19.56
CA SER A 314 -4.24 -9.96 19.69
C SER A 314 -3.45 -9.85 18.37
N PRO A 315 -2.91 -8.67 18.04
CA PRO A 315 -2.03 -8.53 16.88
C PRO A 315 -0.83 -9.47 16.99
N LEU A 316 -0.35 -9.96 15.84
CA LEU A 316 0.94 -10.64 15.77
C LEU A 316 2.05 -9.72 16.27
N LEU A 317 3.10 -10.28 16.86
CA LEU A 317 4.30 -9.51 17.24
C LEU A 317 5.40 -9.55 16.18
N HIS A 318 5.35 -10.53 15.27
CA HIS A 318 6.36 -10.73 14.23
C HIS A 318 5.70 -11.18 12.94
N ALA A 319 6.21 -10.68 11.81
CA ALA A 319 5.78 -11.04 10.47
C ALA A 319 7.04 -11.33 9.61
N PRO A 320 7.72 -12.47 9.84
CA PRO A 320 9.04 -12.75 9.27
C PRO A 320 9.02 -12.97 7.76
N HIS A 321 7.89 -13.39 7.17
CA HIS A 321 7.78 -13.58 5.73
C HIS A 321 7.57 -12.24 5.01
N SER A 322 6.81 -11.35 5.62
CA SER A 322 6.59 -9.98 5.17
C SER A 322 7.75 -9.04 5.55
N GLY A 323 8.60 -9.46 6.49
CA GLY A 323 9.78 -8.75 6.96
C GLY A 323 9.43 -7.54 7.83
N TYR A 324 8.64 -7.74 8.88
CA TYR A 324 8.31 -6.71 9.86
C TYR A 324 8.33 -7.23 11.29
N GLU A 325 8.72 -6.38 12.22
CA GLU A 325 8.64 -6.63 13.66
C GLU A 325 7.74 -5.62 14.37
N ARG A 326 7.06 -6.08 15.42
CA ARG A 326 6.24 -5.25 16.30
C ARG A 326 6.67 -5.43 17.76
N LEU A 327 6.92 -4.31 18.43
CA LEU A 327 7.05 -4.22 19.87
C LEU A 327 5.78 -3.56 20.42
N SER A 328 5.17 -4.16 21.43
CA SER A 328 3.96 -3.63 22.04
C SER A 328 4.01 -3.85 23.54
N MET A 329 3.95 -2.79 24.34
CA MET A 329 3.96 -2.86 25.80
C MET A 329 3.18 -1.67 26.36
N GLY A 330 2.26 -1.93 27.28
CA GLY A 330 1.33 -0.90 27.78
C GLY A 330 0.56 -0.23 26.63
N GLY A 331 0.55 1.10 26.62
CA GLY A 331 -0.04 1.91 25.54
C GLY A 331 0.89 2.19 24.36
N VAL A 332 2.08 1.57 24.31
CA VAL A 332 3.13 1.88 23.34
C VAL A 332 3.22 0.82 22.26
N THR A 333 3.43 1.26 21.02
CA THR A 333 3.58 0.38 19.87
C THR A 333 4.69 0.90 18.98
N VAL A 334 5.64 0.01 18.67
CA VAL A 334 6.70 0.19 17.68
C VAL A 334 6.50 -0.82 16.57
N ILE A 335 6.55 -0.39 15.32
CA ILE A 335 6.54 -1.28 14.14
C ILE A 335 7.76 -0.94 13.30
N ALA A 336 8.50 -1.95 12.85
CA ALA A 336 9.74 -1.77 12.10
C ALA A 336 9.81 -2.63 10.83
N ASP A 337 10.36 -2.07 9.75
CA ASP A 337 10.71 -2.77 8.51
C ASP A 337 12.04 -3.52 8.70
N THR A 338 11.99 -4.84 8.73
CA THR A 338 13.16 -5.72 8.98
C THR A 338 13.40 -6.69 7.83
N GLY A 339 12.91 -6.37 6.63
CA GLY A 339 12.94 -7.27 5.48
C GLY A 339 13.70 -6.73 4.26
N PRO A 340 14.13 -7.62 3.34
CA PRO A 340 14.67 -7.20 2.06
C PRO A 340 13.58 -6.54 1.20
N PRO A 341 13.94 -5.67 0.23
CA PRO A 341 12.98 -5.07 -0.67
C PRO A 341 12.20 -6.16 -1.43
N PRO A 342 10.91 -5.91 -1.76
CA PRO A 342 10.11 -6.91 -2.45
C PRO A 342 10.63 -7.15 -3.88
N PRO A 343 10.25 -8.27 -4.52
CA PRO A 343 10.65 -8.58 -5.88
C PRO A 343 10.38 -7.43 -6.86
N VAL A 344 11.23 -7.27 -7.87
CA VAL A 344 11.22 -6.11 -8.76
C VAL A 344 9.86 -5.87 -9.45
N ASP A 345 9.14 -6.94 -9.80
CA ASP A 345 7.82 -6.85 -10.44
C ASP A 345 6.74 -6.21 -9.55
N VAL A 346 6.93 -6.23 -8.22
CA VAL A 346 6.00 -5.68 -7.23
C VAL A 346 6.60 -4.52 -6.42
N SER A 347 7.80 -4.04 -6.77
CA SER A 347 8.54 -3.02 -6.02
C SER A 347 8.28 -1.57 -6.45
N ASN A 348 7.31 -1.35 -7.35
CA ASN A 348 6.98 -0.01 -7.87
C ASN A 348 6.56 0.99 -6.78
N ALA A 349 5.94 0.50 -5.70
CA ALA A 349 5.57 1.31 -4.54
C ALA A 349 6.52 1.14 -3.36
N ALA A 350 7.52 0.26 -3.45
CA ALA A 350 8.42 -0.04 -2.34
C ALA A 350 9.41 1.10 -2.08
N HIS A 351 9.81 1.25 -0.82
CA HIS A 351 10.67 2.33 -0.35
C HIS A 351 12.07 1.80 -0.03
N ALA A 352 13.06 2.69 0.07
CA ALA A 352 14.41 2.38 0.57
C ALA A 352 14.47 2.52 2.11
N GLY A 353 13.45 2.04 2.81
CA GLY A 353 13.26 2.23 4.26
C GLY A 353 13.62 1.03 5.14
N CYS A 354 14.53 0.15 4.70
CA CYS A 354 14.95 -1.01 5.50
C CYS A 354 15.53 -0.56 6.84
N LEU A 355 15.12 -1.21 7.94
CA LEU A 355 15.40 -0.85 9.34
C LEU A 355 14.77 0.47 9.82
N ALA A 356 13.80 1.02 9.08
CA ALA A 356 12.99 2.12 9.58
C ALA A 356 11.92 1.64 10.56
N PHE A 357 11.50 2.51 11.46
CA PHE A 357 10.45 2.22 12.44
C PHE A 357 9.49 3.40 12.62
N GLU A 358 8.31 3.10 13.18
CA GLU A 358 7.35 4.08 13.67
C GLU A 358 7.04 3.80 15.15
N LEU A 359 6.85 4.84 15.94
CA LEU A 359 6.51 4.79 17.37
C LEU A 359 5.22 5.58 17.62
N SER A 360 4.25 4.93 18.25
CA SER A 360 3.07 5.58 18.84
C SER A 360 2.96 5.29 20.32
N SER A 361 2.53 6.30 21.10
CA SER A 361 2.17 6.16 22.50
C SER A 361 0.74 6.65 22.72
N GLY A 362 -0.12 5.80 23.26
CA GLY A 362 -1.57 6.04 23.26
C GLY A 362 -2.07 6.28 21.82
N ARG A 363 -2.87 7.32 21.61
CA ARG A 363 -3.41 7.66 20.27
C ARG A 363 -2.50 8.57 19.44
N GLN A 364 -1.28 8.86 19.91
CA GLN A 364 -0.39 9.84 19.30
C GLN A 364 0.81 9.16 18.65
N HIS A 365 1.20 9.63 17.46
CA HIS A 365 2.40 9.18 16.75
C HIS A 365 3.55 10.12 17.07
N PHE A 366 4.68 9.58 17.54
CA PHE A 366 5.87 10.37 17.89
C PHE A 366 6.90 10.31 16.78
N ILE A 367 7.41 9.10 16.52
CA ILE A 367 8.34 8.84 15.41
C ILE A 367 7.56 8.21 14.26
N VAL A 368 7.71 8.75 13.06
CA VAL A 368 7.01 8.29 11.87
C VAL A 368 7.98 8.07 10.71
N ASN A 369 7.48 7.48 9.63
CA ASN A 369 8.07 7.69 8.30
C ASN A 369 7.31 8.79 7.58
N ALA A 370 7.93 9.44 6.61
CA ALA A 370 7.25 10.50 5.84
C ALA A 370 6.01 9.97 5.08
N GLY A 371 6.01 8.67 4.75
CA GLY A 371 4.96 8.02 3.96
C GLY A 371 4.92 8.57 2.54
N ILE A 372 3.78 8.40 1.86
CA ILE A 372 3.56 8.94 0.52
C ILE A 372 2.26 9.74 0.46
N ASP A 373 2.26 10.83 -0.31
CA ASP A 373 1.01 11.41 -0.75
C ASP A 373 0.43 10.52 -1.86
N THR A 374 -0.64 9.81 -1.50
CA THR A 374 -1.27 8.82 -2.39
C THR A 374 -1.93 9.48 -3.60
N TYR A 375 -2.35 10.74 -3.45
CA TYR A 375 -3.13 11.46 -4.44
C TYR A 375 -2.41 12.67 -5.03
N GLY A 376 -1.36 13.17 -4.38
CA GLY A 376 -0.56 14.28 -4.87
C GLY A 376 0.33 13.96 -6.08
N ASP A 377 1.14 14.95 -6.43
CA ASP A 377 1.96 14.91 -7.64
C ASP A 377 2.97 13.78 -7.65
N ALA A 378 3.08 13.11 -8.80
CA ALA A 378 3.98 11.98 -8.98
C ALA A 378 5.46 12.36 -8.81
N GLU A 379 5.79 13.64 -8.92
CA GLU A 379 7.14 14.21 -8.79
C GLU A 379 7.70 14.11 -7.38
N PHE A 380 6.86 14.08 -6.34
CA PHE A 380 7.31 13.89 -4.95
C PHE A 380 7.57 12.43 -4.60
N ARG A 381 7.12 11.48 -5.44
CA ARG A 381 7.23 10.05 -5.16
C ARG A 381 8.67 9.55 -5.04
N PRO A 382 9.65 9.98 -5.86
CA PRO A 382 11.05 9.63 -5.65
C PRO A 382 11.59 10.05 -4.27
N LEU A 383 11.26 11.26 -3.81
CA LEU A 383 11.72 11.80 -2.53
C LEU A 383 11.16 11.00 -1.35
N ALA A 384 9.84 10.77 -1.34
CA ALA A 384 9.15 9.99 -0.32
C ALA A 384 9.64 8.54 -0.19
N ARG A 385 10.29 8.01 -1.24
CA ARG A 385 10.81 6.63 -1.27
C ARG A 385 12.27 6.53 -0.84
N ALA A 386 13.01 7.63 -0.78
CA ALA A 386 14.41 7.64 -0.38
C ALA A 386 14.58 7.26 1.09
N THR A 387 15.74 6.71 1.45
CA THR A 387 16.06 6.35 2.85
C THR A 387 16.00 7.57 3.78
N ALA A 388 16.35 8.76 3.28
CA ALA A 388 16.28 10.02 4.03
C ALA A 388 14.86 10.48 4.42
N ALA A 389 13.82 9.84 3.88
CA ALA A 389 12.41 10.09 4.23
C ALA A 389 11.87 9.09 5.28
N HIS A 390 12.76 8.30 5.87
CA HIS A 390 12.43 7.24 6.83
C HIS A 390 13.27 7.38 8.09
N SER A 391 12.72 6.93 9.22
CA SER A 391 13.39 6.99 10.52
C SER A 391 14.46 5.89 10.63
N THR A 392 15.55 6.04 9.89
CA THR A 392 16.67 5.11 9.74
C THR A 392 17.94 5.85 9.27
N ALA A 393 18.99 5.11 8.92
CA ALA A 393 20.31 5.66 8.60
C ALA A 393 20.63 5.73 7.11
N THR A 394 21.23 6.84 6.68
CA THR A 394 21.94 6.97 5.40
C THR A 394 23.45 6.96 5.58
N ILE A 395 24.18 6.54 4.56
CA ILE A 395 25.64 6.69 4.50
C ILE A 395 25.98 7.60 3.32
N ASN A 396 26.66 8.71 3.59
CA ASN A 396 27.08 9.71 2.63
C ASN A 396 25.91 10.12 1.70
N ASP A 397 24.78 10.48 2.34
CA ASP A 397 23.48 10.84 1.76
C ASP A 397 22.98 9.88 0.66
N THR A 398 23.34 8.61 0.78
CA THR A 398 22.92 7.57 -0.15
C THR A 398 21.85 6.69 0.47
N SER A 399 20.80 6.39 -0.32
CA SER A 399 19.77 5.43 0.08
C SER A 399 20.29 3.99 0.09
N SER A 400 19.80 3.17 1.01
CA SER A 400 20.13 1.74 1.14
C SER A 400 19.68 0.92 -0.08
N ALA A 401 18.71 1.43 -0.84
CA ALA A 401 18.20 0.83 -2.06
C ALA A 401 18.24 1.79 -3.25
N ARG A 402 18.26 1.23 -4.46
CA ARG A 402 18.41 1.95 -5.73
C ARG A 402 17.16 1.83 -6.58
N PHE A 403 16.76 2.95 -7.17
CA PHE A 403 15.64 3.04 -8.09
C PHE A 403 16.11 3.17 -9.54
N SER A 404 15.26 2.76 -10.48
CA SER A 404 15.40 3.16 -11.88
C SER A 404 14.72 4.51 -12.11
N HIS A 405 15.49 5.53 -12.48
CA HIS A 405 15.00 6.89 -12.76
C HIS A 405 15.11 7.30 -14.24
N SER A 406 15.53 6.40 -15.14
CA SER A 406 15.56 6.74 -16.57
C SER A 406 14.14 6.94 -17.08
N LEU A 407 13.83 8.14 -17.61
CA LEU A 407 12.49 8.50 -18.11
C LEU A 407 11.91 7.46 -19.07
N ARG A 408 12.72 6.97 -20.02
CA ARG A 408 12.32 5.92 -20.98
C ARG A 408 12.03 4.58 -20.30
N VAL A 409 12.75 4.27 -19.22
CA VAL A 409 12.54 3.06 -18.43
C VAL A 409 11.34 3.23 -17.49
N SER A 410 11.10 4.42 -16.97
CA SER A 410 9.97 4.70 -16.08
C SER A 410 8.62 4.63 -16.77
N ASP A 411 8.54 5.06 -18.03
CA ASP A 411 7.33 4.89 -18.85
C ASP A 411 7.02 3.40 -19.11
N LEU A 412 8.06 2.56 -19.12
CA LEU A 412 7.93 1.13 -19.39
C LEU A 412 7.67 0.31 -18.11
N LEU A 413 8.44 0.54 -17.04
CA LEU A 413 8.46 -0.31 -15.85
C LEU A 413 7.89 0.36 -14.59
N GLY A 414 7.58 1.66 -14.66
CA GLY A 414 7.46 2.51 -13.47
C GLY A 414 8.84 2.77 -12.85
N SER A 415 8.90 3.02 -11.56
CA SER A 415 10.17 3.25 -10.85
C SER A 415 10.45 2.12 -9.87
N PRO A 416 10.67 0.88 -10.32
CA PRO A 416 10.90 -0.24 -9.41
C PRO A 416 12.25 -0.07 -8.70
N LEU A 417 12.37 -0.72 -7.54
CA LEU A 417 13.66 -0.96 -6.91
C LEU A 417 14.45 -1.96 -7.75
N ILE A 418 15.64 -1.55 -8.19
CA ILE A 418 16.55 -2.34 -9.04
C ILE A 418 17.77 -2.86 -8.27
N GLY A 419 17.91 -2.45 -7.02
CA GLY A 419 18.94 -2.90 -6.09
C GLY A 419 18.59 -2.44 -4.67
N GLY A 420 19.19 -3.08 -3.69
CA GLY A 420 18.98 -2.80 -2.27
C GLY A 420 19.57 -3.92 -1.42
N PRO A 421 19.27 -3.95 -0.12
CA PRO A 421 19.71 -5.02 0.75
C PRO A 421 19.28 -6.39 0.23
N GLN A 422 20.17 -7.37 0.28
CA GLN A 422 19.89 -8.77 -0.07
C GLN A 422 19.85 -9.66 1.16
N HIS A 423 20.69 -9.36 2.16
CA HIS A 423 20.72 -10.09 3.41
C HIS A 423 20.22 -9.18 4.53
N VAL A 424 19.06 -9.52 5.09
CA VAL A 424 18.46 -8.79 6.21
C VAL A 424 18.14 -9.75 7.36
N PRO A 425 19.14 -10.30 8.08
CA PRO A 425 18.88 -11.11 9.26
C PRO A 425 18.19 -10.27 10.35
N CYS A 426 17.21 -10.89 11.02
CA CYS A 426 16.48 -10.31 12.14
C CYS A 426 16.29 -11.38 13.22
N THR A 427 16.63 -11.05 14.46
CA THR A 427 16.49 -11.94 15.63
C THR A 427 15.76 -11.20 16.73
N ARG A 428 14.69 -11.79 17.25
CA ARG A 428 14.01 -11.27 18.44
C ARG A 428 14.81 -11.58 19.70
N ILE A 429 14.77 -10.65 20.65
CA ILE A 429 15.46 -10.72 21.95
C ILE A 429 14.48 -10.51 23.11
N ASP A 430 13.25 -10.99 22.93
CA ASP A 430 12.20 -10.87 23.94
C ASP A 430 12.58 -11.61 25.23
N GLN A 431 12.33 -10.96 26.37
CA GLN A 431 12.49 -11.51 27.71
C GLN A 431 11.34 -11.01 28.60
N LYS A 432 11.24 -11.51 29.83
CA LYS A 432 10.22 -11.01 30.77
C LYS A 432 10.42 -9.50 30.99
N GLY A 433 9.43 -8.69 30.59
CA GLY A 433 9.49 -7.24 30.70
C GLY A 433 10.31 -6.53 29.63
N VAL A 434 10.76 -7.25 28.59
CA VAL A 434 11.53 -6.70 27.47
C VAL A 434 10.96 -7.23 26.16
N HIS A 435 10.53 -6.34 25.27
CA HIS A 435 10.24 -6.69 23.88
C HIS A 435 11.32 -6.08 22.99
N GLY A 436 11.96 -6.85 22.11
CA GLY A 436 13.03 -6.29 21.29
C GLY A 436 13.47 -7.16 20.12
N PHE A 437 14.24 -6.56 19.22
CA PHE A 437 14.88 -7.26 18.11
C PHE A 437 16.22 -6.61 17.73
N VAL A 438 17.07 -7.40 17.09
CA VAL A 438 18.28 -6.96 16.40
C VAL A 438 18.14 -7.33 14.92
N ALA A 439 18.29 -6.37 14.03
CA ALA A 439 18.23 -6.59 12.59
C ALA A 439 19.36 -5.85 11.87
N ARG A 440 19.89 -6.43 10.80
CA ARG A 440 21.04 -5.88 10.05
C ARG A 440 20.79 -5.95 8.56
N HIS A 441 21.32 -5.02 7.78
CA HIS A 441 21.23 -5.07 6.32
C HIS A 441 22.57 -4.79 5.62
N ASP A 442 22.74 -5.32 4.41
CA ASP A 442 23.94 -5.16 3.57
C ASP A 442 23.83 -4.09 2.47
N GLY A 443 22.78 -3.25 2.50
CA GLY A 443 22.51 -2.23 1.47
C GLY A 443 23.67 -1.25 1.17
N TYR A 444 24.56 -1.02 2.14
CA TYR A 444 25.73 -0.15 2.00
C TYR A 444 27.04 -0.91 1.74
N ALA A 445 27.06 -2.24 1.83
CA ALA A 445 28.28 -3.04 1.79
C ALA A 445 29.02 -2.88 0.46
N ALA A 446 28.30 -2.96 -0.66
CA ALA A 446 28.93 -2.89 -1.99
C ALA A 446 29.53 -1.52 -2.31
N ARG A 447 28.95 -0.42 -1.79
CA ARG A 447 29.37 0.95 -2.11
C ARG A 447 30.35 1.51 -1.08
N PHE A 448 30.13 1.22 0.19
CA PHE A 448 30.84 1.84 1.32
C PHE A 448 31.59 0.82 2.18
N GLY A 449 31.38 -0.49 1.99
CA GLY A 449 32.00 -1.52 2.82
C GLY A 449 31.42 -1.59 4.23
N LEU A 450 30.18 -1.13 4.41
CA LEU A 450 29.51 -1.02 5.71
C LEU A 450 28.20 -1.81 5.73
N LEU A 451 27.98 -2.51 6.83
CA LEU A 451 26.70 -3.07 7.25
C LEU A 451 26.07 -2.11 8.26
N HIS A 452 24.75 -1.98 8.20
CA HIS A 452 23.98 -1.22 9.18
C HIS A 452 23.16 -2.21 10.01
N GLU A 453 23.37 -2.22 11.32
CA GLU A 453 22.68 -3.05 12.30
C GLU A 453 21.93 -2.14 13.27
N ARG A 454 20.65 -2.43 13.49
CA ARG A 454 19.78 -1.72 14.42
C ARG A 454 19.21 -2.69 15.43
N GLU A 455 19.29 -2.31 16.69
CA GLU A 455 18.60 -2.95 17.79
C GLU A 455 17.58 -1.99 18.39
N LEU A 456 16.38 -2.48 18.68
CA LEU A 456 15.34 -1.76 19.40
C LEU A 456 14.85 -2.61 20.57
N THR A 457 14.76 -2.03 21.75
CA THR A 457 14.20 -2.66 22.96
C THR A 457 13.20 -1.74 23.63
N LEU A 458 12.02 -2.28 23.91
CA LEU A 458 10.93 -1.63 24.63
C LEU A 458 10.81 -2.29 26.01
N THR A 459 11.01 -1.50 27.06
CA THR A 459 11.07 -1.96 28.45
C THR A 459 10.23 -1.06 29.36
N ASP A 460 10.26 -1.34 30.66
CA ASP A 460 9.61 -0.52 31.70
C ASP A 460 8.12 -0.25 31.43
N ASN A 461 7.36 -1.31 31.15
CA ASN A 461 5.93 -1.23 30.81
C ASN A 461 5.62 -0.31 29.61
N GLY A 462 6.60 -0.09 28.74
CA GLY A 462 6.52 0.77 27.57
C GLY A 462 7.01 2.19 27.82
N ASN A 463 7.59 2.52 28.98
CA ASN A 463 8.07 3.88 29.26
C ASN A 463 9.48 4.15 28.72
N LEU A 464 10.21 3.13 28.28
CA LEU A 464 11.55 3.28 27.72
C LEU A 464 11.66 2.53 26.39
N LEU A 465 11.96 3.26 25.32
CA LEU A 465 12.43 2.70 24.05
C LEU A 465 13.92 3.03 23.91
N ALA A 466 14.77 2.01 24.00
CA ALA A 466 16.19 2.15 23.73
C ALA A 466 16.51 1.60 22.33
N GLY A 467 17.37 2.33 21.61
CA GLY A 467 17.85 1.93 20.31
C GLY A 467 19.35 2.05 20.17
N ARG A 468 19.91 1.19 19.32
CA ARG A 468 21.33 1.14 19.03
C ARG A 468 21.52 1.00 17.53
N ASP A 469 22.27 1.91 16.93
CA ASP A 469 22.62 1.89 15.51
C ASP A 469 24.13 1.65 15.36
N ARG A 470 24.49 0.50 14.81
CA ARG A 470 25.87 0.04 14.65
C ARG A 470 26.26 -0.08 13.19
N PHE A 471 27.44 0.44 12.86
CA PHE A 471 28.04 0.41 11.53
C PHE A 471 29.34 -0.40 11.56
N GLN A 472 29.43 -1.44 10.75
CA GLN A 472 30.55 -2.36 10.80
C GLN A 472 30.94 -2.89 9.43
N ARG A 473 32.21 -3.28 9.26
CA ARG A 473 32.65 -3.92 8.02
C ARG A 473 32.13 -5.36 7.95
N PRO A 474 31.78 -5.85 6.74
CA PRO A 474 31.65 -7.29 6.52
C PRO A 474 32.92 -8.01 7.00
N GLY A 475 32.78 -8.97 7.91
CA GLY A 475 33.90 -9.71 8.49
C GLY A 475 34.57 -9.08 9.73
N GLY A 476 34.07 -7.96 10.25
CA GLY A 476 34.48 -7.44 11.58
C GLY A 476 35.82 -6.70 11.64
N GLY A 477 36.42 -6.36 10.50
CA GLY A 477 37.65 -5.55 10.47
C GLY A 477 37.44 -4.09 10.89
N ALA A 478 38.52 -3.43 11.33
CA ALA A 478 38.49 -2.02 11.74
C ALA A 478 37.96 -1.10 10.64
N LEU A 479 37.12 -0.14 11.04
CA LEU A 479 36.64 0.94 10.19
C LEU A 479 37.82 1.87 9.89
N ARG A 480 37.87 2.40 8.66
CA ARG A 480 38.94 3.32 8.24
C ARG A 480 38.28 4.59 7.75
N ASP A 481 38.76 5.73 8.22
CA ASP A 481 38.37 7.02 7.65
C ASP A 481 38.88 7.07 6.21
N ASN A 482 37.95 6.99 5.27
CA ASN A 482 38.20 7.13 3.84
C ASN A 482 37.36 8.24 3.22
N GLY A 483 36.79 9.12 4.05
CA GLY A 483 35.88 10.19 3.66
C GLY A 483 34.54 9.72 3.07
N ARG A 484 34.17 8.45 3.23
CA ARG A 484 32.95 7.86 2.63
C ARG A 484 32.09 7.08 3.62
N ASP A 485 32.26 7.37 4.89
CA ASP A 485 31.65 6.70 6.04
C ASP A 485 30.85 7.67 6.92
N PHE A 486 30.52 8.85 6.40
CA PHE A 486 29.61 9.78 7.07
C PHE A 486 28.22 9.16 7.19
N VAL A 487 27.73 9.03 8.41
CA VAL A 487 26.45 8.45 8.77
C VAL A 487 25.49 9.56 9.19
N THR A 488 24.23 9.41 8.80
CA THR A 488 23.15 10.27 9.28
C THR A 488 21.96 9.41 9.68
N VAL A 489 21.70 9.30 10.98
CA VAL A 489 20.52 8.62 11.54
C VAL A 489 19.42 9.65 11.75
N ARG A 490 18.24 9.40 11.20
CA ARG A 490 17.10 10.33 11.25
C ARG A 490 15.94 9.74 12.04
N PHE A 491 15.20 10.62 12.72
CA PHE A 491 13.95 10.33 13.40
C PHE A 491 12.92 11.39 13.02
N HIS A 492 12.01 11.06 12.11
CA HIS A 492 10.99 12.01 11.67
C HIS A 492 9.89 12.14 12.71
N ILE A 493 9.60 13.38 13.11
CA ILE A 493 8.59 13.69 14.10
C ILE A 493 7.25 13.93 13.40
N HIS A 494 6.17 13.36 13.94
CA HIS A 494 4.83 13.61 13.41
C HIS A 494 4.49 15.12 13.51
N PRO A 495 3.84 15.73 12.50
CA PRO A 495 3.54 17.18 12.50
C PRO A 495 2.73 17.70 13.69
N ASP A 496 1.97 16.82 14.36
CA ASP A 496 1.13 17.18 15.51
C ASP A 496 1.89 17.09 16.85
N ILE A 497 3.17 16.73 16.82
CA ILE A 497 4.04 16.65 18.00
C ILE A 497 4.96 17.86 18.05
N SER A 498 4.97 18.51 19.20
CA SER A 498 5.91 19.61 19.47
C SER A 498 7.27 19.04 19.82
N LEU A 499 8.32 19.53 19.16
CA LEU A 499 9.71 19.24 19.49
C LEU A 499 10.31 20.48 20.15
N LEU A 500 10.73 20.32 21.41
CA LEU A 500 11.33 21.35 22.26
C LEU A 500 12.75 20.93 22.62
N GLN A 501 13.64 21.89 22.78
CA GLN A 501 15.00 21.69 23.29
C GLN A 501 15.12 22.44 24.60
N ASP A 502 15.60 21.78 25.66
CA ASP A 502 15.83 22.42 26.95
C ASP A 502 17.24 23.02 27.07
N GLU A 503 17.53 23.67 28.19
CA GLU A 503 18.82 24.34 28.47
C GLU A 503 20.01 23.37 28.56
N HIS A 504 19.77 22.06 28.63
CA HIS A 504 20.78 21.01 28.71
C HIS A 504 20.85 20.19 27.41
N ASP A 505 20.37 20.76 26.30
CA ASP A 505 20.30 20.12 24.97
C ASP A 505 19.47 18.84 24.91
N ARG A 506 18.58 18.60 25.89
CA ARG A 506 17.66 17.46 25.83
C ARG A 506 16.47 17.81 24.95
N LEU A 507 16.10 16.89 24.07
CA LEU A 507 15.00 17.07 23.15
C LEU A 507 13.73 16.43 23.72
N THR A 508 12.68 17.22 23.94
CA THR A 508 11.38 16.73 24.41
C THR A 508 10.36 16.79 23.28
N LEU A 509 9.74 15.64 23.02
CA LEU A 509 8.62 15.47 22.12
C LEU A 509 7.33 15.48 22.96
N ALA A 510 6.48 16.49 22.77
CA ALA A 510 5.24 16.66 23.53
C ALA A 510 4.01 16.59 22.62
N ALA A 511 3.09 15.67 22.93
CA ALA A 511 1.76 15.67 22.34
C ALA A 511 0.86 16.68 23.07
N ALA A 512 0.00 17.40 22.33
CA ALA A 512 -0.91 18.39 22.94
C ALA A 512 -1.87 17.78 23.97
N GLN A 513 -2.29 16.53 23.75
CA GLN A 513 -3.16 15.76 24.65
C GLN A 513 -2.65 14.31 24.74
N GLY A 514 -1.57 14.10 25.48
CA GLY A 514 -0.97 12.78 25.62
C GLY A 514 0.38 12.83 26.31
N ASP A 515 1.20 11.85 25.96
CA ASP A 515 2.50 11.65 26.60
C ASP A 515 3.53 12.69 26.15
N SER A 516 4.56 12.85 26.97
CA SER A 516 5.82 13.46 26.55
C SER A 516 6.94 12.42 26.54
N TRP A 517 7.88 12.59 25.63
CA TRP A 517 9.04 11.71 25.49
C TRP A 517 10.29 12.54 25.39
N THR A 518 11.31 12.20 26.15
CA THR A 518 12.63 12.84 26.07
C THR A 518 13.56 11.95 25.27
N PHE A 519 14.15 12.51 24.22
CA PHE A 519 15.17 11.90 23.39
C PHE A 519 16.56 12.25 23.91
N THR A 520 17.41 11.25 24.09
CA THR A 520 18.82 11.41 24.46
C THR A 520 19.71 10.51 23.62
N CYS A 521 20.96 10.95 23.39
CA CYS A 521 22.02 10.15 22.79
C CYS A 521 23.34 10.54 23.47
N ALA A 522 24.14 9.56 23.88
CA ALA A 522 25.35 9.82 24.67
C ALA A 522 26.54 10.20 23.79
N GLU A 523 26.65 9.56 22.62
CA GLU A 523 27.83 9.66 21.76
C GLU A 523 27.78 10.85 20.80
N VAL A 524 26.57 11.31 20.43
CA VAL A 524 26.36 12.33 19.41
C VAL A 524 25.30 13.32 19.89
N LEU A 525 25.63 14.61 19.81
CA LEU A 525 24.68 15.69 20.10
C LEU A 525 23.53 15.68 19.08
N PRO A 526 22.27 15.50 19.50
CA PRO A 526 21.14 15.49 18.58
C PRO A 526 20.88 16.87 17.98
N GLN A 527 20.64 16.93 16.67
CA GLN A 527 20.29 18.16 15.96
C GLN A 527 18.83 18.13 15.48
N ILE A 528 18.19 19.29 15.43
CA ILE A 528 16.85 19.44 14.87
C ILE A 528 16.97 19.96 13.43
N GLU A 529 16.41 19.22 12.48
CA GLU A 529 16.32 19.64 11.08
C GLU A 529 14.86 19.73 10.62
N GLU A 530 14.65 20.48 9.54
CA GLU A 530 13.36 20.51 8.84
C GLU A 530 13.07 19.16 8.17
N SER A 531 11.79 18.81 8.09
CA SER A 531 11.33 17.60 7.42
C SER A 531 9.96 17.79 6.77
N ILE A 532 9.53 16.79 6.00
CA ILE A 532 8.24 16.77 5.32
C ILE A 532 7.53 15.46 5.66
N TYR A 533 6.27 15.59 6.03
CA TYR A 533 5.35 14.47 6.23
C TYR A 533 4.36 14.41 5.06
N PHE A 534 4.57 13.46 4.14
CA PHE A 534 3.77 13.31 2.92
C PHE A 534 2.40 12.66 3.15
N ALA A 535 2.27 11.84 4.20
CA ALA A 535 1.05 11.08 4.47
C ALA A 535 -0.08 11.89 5.16
N GLY A 536 -0.13 13.21 4.97
CA GLY A 536 -1.21 14.06 5.45
C GLY A 536 -2.49 13.87 4.61
N LEU A 537 -3.66 13.92 5.25
CA LEU A 537 -4.95 13.78 4.55
C LEU A 537 -5.19 14.88 3.51
N GLY A 538 -4.76 16.11 3.80
CA GLY A 538 -4.81 17.25 2.89
C GLY A 538 -3.57 17.43 2.02
N GLY A 539 -2.70 16.42 1.94
CA GLY A 539 -1.41 16.51 1.26
C GLY A 539 -0.21 16.71 2.22
N PRO A 540 0.98 17.01 1.68
CA PRO A 540 2.21 17.09 2.45
C PRO A 540 2.20 18.22 3.49
N ARG A 541 2.69 17.94 4.69
CA ARG A 541 2.82 18.91 5.80
C ARG A 541 4.28 19.11 6.17
N ARG A 542 4.67 20.32 6.56
CA ARG A 542 5.98 20.56 7.18
C ARG A 542 6.04 19.83 8.52
N SER A 543 7.20 19.28 8.83
CA SER A 543 7.52 18.65 10.11
C SER A 543 8.97 18.92 10.49
N ARG A 544 9.42 18.28 11.57
CA ARG A 544 10.81 18.33 12.03
C ARG A 544 11.34 16.91 12.18
N GLN A 545 12.65 16.77 12.26
CA GLN A 545 13.31 15.51 12.52
C GLN A 545 14.48 15.72 13.48
N ILE A 546 14.78 14.68 14.26
CA ILE A 546 16.00 14.61 15.04
C ILE A 546 17.06 13.90 14.19
N VAL A 547 18.27 14.45 14.16
CA VAL A 547 19.38 13.96 13.35
C VAL A 547 20.61 13.71 14.22
N LEU A 548 21.19 12.51 14.07
CA LEU A 548 22.51 12.17 14.59
C LEU A 548 23.46 12.03 13.40
N ALA A 549 24.48 12.88 13.35
CA ALA A 549 25.46 12.91 12.27
C ALA A 549 26.87 12.67 12.80
N PHE A 550 27.57 11.68 12.24
CA PHE A 550 28.89 11.25 12.71
C PHE A 550 29.64 10.47 11.63
N LYS A 551 30.94 10.23 11.80
CA LYS A 551 31.70 9.29 10.96
C LYS A 551 31.74 7.92 11.62
N ALA A 552 31.42 6.87 10.87
CA ALA A 552 31.46 5.50 11.38
C ALA A 552 32.87 5.07 11.84
N SER A 553 33.93 5.63 11.26
CA SER A 553 35.32 5.36 11.67
C SER A 553 35.69 5.94 13.03
N GLU A 554 34.99 6.98 13.47
CA GLU A 554 35.20 7.63 14.77
C GLU A 554 34.24 7.06 15.82
N ILE A 555 32.97 6.91 15.45
CA ILE A 555 31.89 6.38 16.29
C ILE A 555 31.22 5.25 15.52
N ALA A 556 31.59 4.01 15.85
CA ALA A 556 31.07 2.82 15.15
C ALA A 556 29.63 2.47 15.56
N GLU A 557 29.17 2.99 16.71
CA GLU A 557 27.88 2.69 17.30
C GLU A 557 27.38 3.88 18.10
N VAL A 558 26.07 4.15 18.02
CA VAL A 558 25.39 5.18 18.82
C VAL A 558 24.23 4.55 19.60
N HIS A 559 24.07 4.98 20.84
CA HIS A 559 22.96 4.58 21.71
C HIS A 559 22.04 5.76 21.92
N TRP A 560 20.77 5.57 21.61
CA TRP A 560 19.74 6.58 21.81
C TRP A 560 18.59 6.02 22.63
N GLN A 561 17.91 6.90 23.36
CA GLN A 561 16.77 6.54 24.19
C GLN A 561 15.64 7.53 23.99
N LEU A 562 14.42 7.00 24.00
CA LEU A 562 13.19 7.75 24.19
C LEU A 562 12.61 7.29 25.52
N THR A 563 12.55 8.21 26.48
CA THR A 563 11.98 7.96 27.82
C THR A 563 10.69 8.75 27.98
N ARG A 564 9.60 8.06 28.30
CA ARG A 564 8.32 8.68 28.58
C ARG A 564 8.45 9.51 29.87
N THR A 565 8.01 10.75 29.80
CA THR A 565 7.99 11.69 30.92
C THR A 565 6.56 12.10 31.19
N ASP A 566 6.19 12.13 32.47
CA ASP A 566 4.94 12.75 32.88
C ASP A 566 5.16 14.27 32.89
N ILE A 567 4.32 15.01 32.15
CA ILE A 567 4.27 16.46 32.34
C ILE A 567 3.71 16.67 33.75
N ALA A 568 4.50 17.27 34.63
CA ALA A 568 4.03 17.79 35.91
C ALA A 568 2.94 18.84 35.66
N GLY A 569 1.70 18.39 35.56
CA GLY A 569 0.55 19.22 35.15
C GLY A 569 -0.81 18.55 35.26
N ARG A 570 -0.90 17.36 35.86
CA ARG A 570 -2.17 16.88 36.45
C ARG A 570 -2.11 17.16 37.94
N LEU A 571 -2.59 18.34 38.33
CA LEU A 571 -3.14 18.48 39.67
C LEU A 571 -4.29 17.47 39.76
N GLU A 572 -4.08 16.44 40.55
CA GLU A 572 -5.15 15.61 41.09
C GLU A 572 -6.12 16.55 41.82
N ASN A 573 -7.24 16.87 41.19
CA ASN A 573 -8.39 17.33 41.94
C ASN A 573 -9.15 16.07 42.38
N ASN A 574 -9.07 15.81 43.68
CA ASN A 574 -9.92 14.91 44.46
C ASN A 574 -11.40 14.99 44.06
#